data_AF-A0A946I3Z7-F1
#
_entry.id   AF-A0A946I3Z7-F1
#
_cell.length_a   1.000
_cell.length_b   1.000
_cell.length_c   1.000
_cell.angle_alpha   90.00
_cell.angle_beta   90.00
_cell.angle_gamma   90.00
#
_symmetry.space_group_name_H-M   'P 1'
#
loop_
_entity.id
_entity.type
_entity.pdbx_description
1 polymer ?
#
loop_
_entity_poly.entity_id
_entity_poly.type
_entity_poly.pdbx_seq_one_letter_code
_entity_poly.pdbx_strand_id
1 'polypeptide(L)'
;MTTVLTNLGDFDITAIEGDGLWLTPDDAATATGWSLRPEGLCRGDVCVPVPSDRTTDFVSDGKVNMAAFWHHLGMPAAQTKGGDVWALGEGANSRADSLQSLDAPDFSLPDLDGAMHSLSEHRGKKVLLATWASW
;
A
#
# COMPACT_ATOMS: atom_id res chain seq x y z
N MET A 1 -1.50 14.23 -12.90
CA MET A 1 -0.93 12.87 -12.72
C MET A 1 -0.68 12.74 -11.24
N THR A 2 -1.20 11.68 -10.63
CA THR A 2 -1.17 11.47 -9.18
C THR A 2 -0.34 10.23 -8.90
N THR A 3 0.68 10.37 -8.06
CA THR A 3 1.51 9.23 -7.65
C THR A 3 0.85 8.54 -6.46
N VAL A 4 0.65 7.22 -6.57
CA VAL A 4 0.10 6.38 -5.51
C VAL A 4 1.19 5.44 -5.02
N LEU A 5 1.60 5.61 -3.76
CA LEU A 5 2.59 4.80 -3.07
C LEU A 5 1.87 3.70 -2.29
N THR A 6 2.22 2.45 -2.55
CA THR A 6 1.64 1.27 -1.89
C THR A 6 2.73 0.28 -1.50
N ASN A 7 2.36 -0.80 -0.82
CA ASN A 7 3.29 -1.92 -0.60
C ASN A 7 3.63 -2.72 -1.88
N LEU A 8 2.90 -2.51 -2.98
CA LEU A 8 3.20 -3.11 -4.29
C LEU A 8 4.17 -2.27 -5.12
N GLY A 9 4.47 -1.04 -4.68
CA GLY A 9 5.34 -0.09 -5.36
C GLY A 9 4.69 1.26 -5.59
N ASP A 10 5.29 2.02 -6.50
CA ASP A 10 4.92 3.40 -6.83
C ASP A 10 4.25 3.41 -8.21
N PHE A 11 3.08 4.05 -8.30
CA PHE A 11 2.26 4.07 -9.51
C PHE A 11 1.86 5.48 -9.88
N ASP A 12 2.15 5.90 -11.10
CA ASP A 12 1.65 7.17 -11.60
C ASP A 12 0.33 6.98 -12.35
N ILE A 13 -0.76 7.44 -11.76
CA ILE A 13 -2.12 7.18 -12.22
C ILE A 13 -2.86 8.50 -12.45
N THR A 14 -3.81 8.50 -13.38
CA THR A 14 -4.72 9.64 -13.57
C THR A 14 -5.87 9.55 -12.57
N ALA A 15 -5.67 10.10 -11.37
CA ALA A 15 -6.74 10.31 -10.41
C ALA A 15 -7.63 11.49 -10.82
N ILE A 16 -8.88 11.46 -10.39
CA ILE A 16 -9.81 12.58 -10.58
C ILE A 16 -9.56 13.63 -9.49
N GLU A 17 -9.53 14.90 -9.88
CA GLU A 17 -9.43 16.02 -8.93
C GLU A 17 -10.67 16.08 -8.04
N GLY A 18 -10.47 16.15 -6.73
CA GLY A 18 -11.54 16.21 -5.74
C GLY A 18 -11.08 15.78 -4.36
N ASP A 19 -12.04 15.60 -3.44
CA ASP A 19 -11.79 15.00 -2.14
C ASP A 19 -11.76 13.47 -2.25
N GLY A 20 -10.70 12.86 -1.73
CA GLY A 20 -10.44 11.42 -1.82
C GLY A 20 -9.62 10.97 -3.04
N LEU A 21 -9.28 9.67 -3.05
CA LEU A 21 -8.47 9.04 -4.10
C LEU A 21 -9.37 8.24 -5.04
N TRP A 22 -9.92 8.92 -6.05
CA TRP A 22 -10.83 8.31 -7.02
C TRP A 22 -10.09 7.74 -8.22
N LEU A 23 -10.12 6.42 -8.35
CA LEU A 23 -9.41 5.67 -9.39
C LEU A 23 -10.37 4.89 -10.28
N THR A 24 -9.94 4.54 -11.50
CA THR A 24 -10.62 3.49 -12.26
C THR A 24 -10.51 2.15 -11.51
N PRO A 25 -11.42 1.19 -11.74
CA PRO A 25 -11.29 -0.15 -11.18
C PRO A 25 -9.97 -0.84 -11.57
N ASP A 26 -9.48 -0.61 -12.79
CA ASP A 26 -8.24 -1.21 -13.29
C ASP A 26 -7.01 -0.58 -12.62
N ASP A 27 -7.00 0.74 -12.45
CA ASP A 27 -5.93 1.44 -11.73
C ASP A 27 -5.91 1.07 -10.25
N ALA A 28 -7.08 0.95 -9.61
CA ALA A 28 -7.21 0.49 -8.24
C ALA A 28 -6.65 -0.94 -8.08
N ALA A 29 -7.01 -1.85 -8.99
CA ALA A 29 -6.50 -3.22 -8.99
C ALA A 29 -4.98 -3.26 -9.22
N THR A 30 -4.47 -2.45 -10.15
CA THR A 30 -3.04 -2.38 -10.47
C THR A 30 -2.23 -1.84 -9.29
N ALA A 31 -2.64 -0.73 -8.70
CA ALA A 31 -1.89 -0.08 -7.62
C ALA A 31 -1.98 -0.84 -6.30
N THR A 32 -3.11 -1.49 -6.02
CA THR A 32 -3.40 -1.98 -4.65
C THR A 32 -3.64 -3.48 -4.55
N GLY A 33 -3.86 -4.16 -5.68
CA GLY A 33 -4.31 -5.54 -5.74
C GLY A 33 -5.78 -5.74 -5.34
N TRP A 34 -6.53 -4.67 -5.06
CA TRP A 34 -7.96 -4.73 -4.76
C TRP A 34 -8.79 -4.40 -6.01
N SER A 35 -9.66 -5.32 -6.40
CA SER A 35 -10.56 -5.17 -7.55
C SER A 35 -12.00 -5.02 -7.11
N LEU A 36 -12.75 -4.15 -7.79
CA LEU A 36 -14.19 -4.02 -7.58
C LEU A 36 -14.92 -5.21 -8.21
N ARG A 37 -15.70 -5.94 -7.41
CA ARG A 37 -16.56 -7.05 -7.80
C ARG A 37 -17.97 -6.87 -7.22
N PRO A 38 -18.98 -7.64 -7.65
CA PRO A 38 -20.34 -7.52 -7.10
C PRO A 38 -20.42 -7.67 -5.57
N GLU A 39 -19.52 -8.46 -4.97
CA GLU A 39 -19.45 -8.68 -3.52
C GLU A 39 -18.83 -7.51 -2.76
N GLY A 40 -18.14 -6.58 -3.46
CA GLY A 40 -17.42 -5.45 -2.88
C GLY A 40 -16.01 -5.30 -3.46
N LEU A 41 -15.09 -4.77 -2.67
CA LEU A 41 -13.68 -4.68 -3.04
C LEU A 41 -12.95 -5.92 -2.56
N CYS A 42 -12.23 -6.57 -3.47
CA CYS A 42 -11.65 -7.88 -3.19
C CYS A 42 -10.18 -7.99 -3.58
N ARG A 43 -9.43 -8.76 -2.79
CA ARG A 43 -8.04 -9.15 -3.06
C ARG A 43 -7.91 -10.66 -2.91
N GLY A 44 -7.73 -11.35 -4.04
CA GLY A 44 -7.84 -12.80 -4.10
C GLY A 44 -9.23 -13.28 -3.68
N ASP A 45 -9.30 -14.16 -2.69
CA ASP A 45 -10.55 -14.72 -2.16
C ASP A 45 -11.18 -13.87 -1.05
N VAL A 46 -10.47 -12.85 -0.56
CA VAL A 46 -10.98 -11.95 0.48
C VAL A 46 -11.74 -10.81 -0.17
N CYS A 47 -13.00 -10.62 0.21
CA CYS A 47 -13.85 -9.51 -0.20
C CYS A 47 -14.35 -8.72 1.00
N VAL A 48 -14.33 -7.39 0.88
CA VAL A 48 -14.90 -6.47 1.86
C VAL A 48 -16.10 -5.77 1.22
N PRO A 49 -17.32 -5.99 1.74
CA PRO A 49 -18.52 -5.34 1.22
C PRO A 49 -18.44 -3.82 1.34
N VAL A 50 -18.93 -3.12 0.31
CA VAL A 50 -19.15 -1.68 0.38
C VAL A 50 -20.41 -1.42 1.21
N PRO A 51 -20.37 -0.55 2.24
CA PRO A 51 -21.56 -0.18 3.01
C PRO A 51 -22.68 0.36 2.11
N SER A 52 -23.85 -0.26 2.15
CA SER A 52 -24.99 0.08 1.29
C SER A 52 -25.59 1.45 1.60
N ASP A 53 -25.46 1.92 2.84
CA ASP A 53 -25.93 3.21 3.33
C ASP A 53 -25.02 4.38 2.91
N ARG A 54 -23.79 4.09 2.46
CA ARG A 54 -22.79 5.09 2.05
C ARG A 54 -22.07 4.71 0.77
N THR A 55 -22.74 4.02 -0.15
CA THR A 55 -22.11 3.50 -1.38
C THR A 55 -21.41 4.60 -2.19
N THR A 56 -21.98 5.80 -2.23
CA THR A 56 -21.41 6.97 -2.93
C THR A 56 -20.07 7.44 -2.36
N ASP A 57 -19.72 7.08 -1.12
CA ASP A 57 -18.42 7.43 -0.54
C ASP A 57 -17.29 6.55 -1.11
N PHE A 58 -17.65 5.36 -1.61
CA PHE A 58 -16.73 4.34 -2.09
C PHE A 58 -16.76 4.17 -3.61
N VAL A 59 -17.94 4.33 -4.23
CA VAL A 59 -18.14 4.11 -5.66
C VAL A 59 -19.04 5.20 -6.23
N SER A 60 -18.54 5.93 -7.22
CA SER A 60 -19.28 6.95 -7.98
C SER A 60 -18.78 6.97 -9.42
N ASP A 61 -19.69 7.11 -10.38
CA ASP A 61 -19.36 7.25 -11.81
C ASP A 61 -18.42 6.17 -12.37
N GLY A 62 -18.57 4.93 -11.89
CA GLY A 62 -17.72 3.80 -12.27
C GLY A 62 -16.29 3.86 -11.74
N LYS A 63 -16.02 4.72 -10.75
CA LYS A 63 -14.74 4.89 -10.06
C LYS A 63 -14.83 4.39 -8.63
N VAL A 64 -13.67 4.13 -8.04
CA VAL A 64 -13.54 3.65 -6.67
C VAL A 64 -12.70 4.64 -5.85
N ASN A 65 -13.20 5.00 -4.67
CA ASN A 65 -12.46 5.82 -3.71
C ASN A 65 -11.58 4.94 -2.81
N MET A 66 -10.31 4.84 -3.17
CA MET A 66 -9.36 3.99 -2.45
C MET A 66 -9.00 4.54 -1.08
N ALA A 67 -9.09 5.86 -0.87
CA ALA A 67 -8.84 6.47 0.45
C ALA A 67 -9.97 6.13 1.43
N ALA A 68 -11.23 6.26 1.01
CA ALA A 68 -12.38 5.85 1.82
C ALA A 68 -12.34 4.35 2.13
N PHE A 69 -11.94 3.53 1.15
CA PHE A 69 -11.78 2.09 1.37
C PHE A 69 -10.67 1.75 2.37
N TRP A 70 -9.51 2.40 2.27
CA TRP A 70 -8.43 2.23 3.25
C TRP A 70 -8.88 2.57 4.67
N HIS A 71 -9.57 3.69 4.83
CA HIS A 71 -10.12 4.09 6.12
C HIS A 71 -11.12 3.07 6.66
N HIS A 72 -11.97 2.51 5.80
CA HIS A 72 -12.93 1.47 6.17
C HIS A 72 -12.25 0.18 6.66
N LEU A 73 -11.10 -0.17 6.09
CA LEU A 73 -10.27 -1.29 6.53
C LEU A 73 -9.45 -0.99 7.80
N GLY A 74 -9.54 0.23 8.35
CA GLY A 74 -8.69 0.67 9.45
C GLY A 74 -7.21 0.80 9.06
N MET A 75 -6.93 0.97 7.77
CA MET A 75 -5.59 1.12 7.23
C MET A 75 -5.24 2.60 7.04
N PRO A 76 -3.96 2.98 7.19
CA PRO A 76 -3.54 4.37 7.07
C PRO A 76 -3.51 4.82 5.60
N ALA A 77 -4.10 5.98 5.33
CA ALA A 77 -3.96 6.69 4.07
C ALA A 77 -3.52 8.14 4.34
N ALA A 78 -2.59 8.65 3.54
CA ALA A 78 -2.11 10.02 3.61
C ALA A 78 -2.05 10.64 2.22
N GLN A 79 -2.23 11.96 2.14
CA GLN A 79 -2.12 12.74 0.91
C GLN A 79 -1.22 13.95 1.12
N THR A 80 -0.54 14.40 0.06
CA THR A 80 0.05 15.74 0.01
C THR A 80 -1.06 16.80 0.01
N LYS A 81 -0.71 18.04 0.39
CA LYS A 81 -1.66 19.17 0.32
C LYS A 81 -2.22 19.41 -1.08
N GLY A 82 -1.45 19.08 -2.12
CA GLY A 82 -1.87 19.22 -3.50
C GLY A 82 -2.72 18.06 -4.03
N GLY A 83 -2.86 16.96 -3.28
CA GLY A 83 -3.53 15.74 -3.76
C GLY A 83 -2.80 15.02 -4.89
N ASP A 84 -1.56 15.45 -5.19
CA ASP A 84 -0.70 14.94 -6.26
C ASP A 84 0.05 13.66 -5.85
N VAL A 85 0.18 13.40 -4.55
CA VAL A 85 0.73 12.14 -4.03
C VAL A 85 -0.15 11.58 -2.92
N TRP A 86 -0.43 10.29 -3.01
CA TRP A 86 -1.13 9.51 -2.01
C TRP A 86 -0.26 8.35 -1.53
N ALA A 87 -0.28 8.08 -0.23
CA ALA A 87 0.34 6.91 0.36
C ALA A 87 -0.71 6.04 1.03
N LEU A 88 -0.78 4.77 0.63
CA LEU A 88 -1.69 3.76 1.13
C LEU A 88 -0.88 2.70 1.88
N GLY A 89 -0.89 2.76 3.22
CA GLY A 89 -0.09 1.88 4.06
C GLY A 89 -0.83 0.61 4.51
N GLU A 90 -0.10 -0.31 5.13
CA GLU A 90 -0.68 -1.52 5.71
C GLU A 90 -1.35 -1.27 7.06
N GLY A 91 -2.32 -2.14 7.42
CA GLY A 91 -3.00 -2.08 8.71
C GLY A 91 -2.08 -2.33 9.89
N ALA A 92 -2.39 -1.70 11.03
CA ALA A 92 -1.58 -1.84 12.24
C ALA A 92 -1.43 -3.30 12.71
N ASN A 93 -2.48 -4.10 12.56
CA ASN A 93 -2.47 -5.52 12.94
C ASN A 93 -1.54 -6.35 12.05
N SER A 94 -1.60 -6.18 10.71
CA SER A 94 -0.69 -6.91 9.81
C SER A 94 0.77 -6.53 10.05
N ARG A 95 1.02 -5.25 10.38
CA ARG A 95 2.35 -4.79 10.78
C ARG A 95 2.81 -5.42 12.10
N ALA A 96 1.91 -5.53 13.08
CA ALA A 96 2.20 -6.16 14.36
C ALA A 96 2.49 -7.66 14.20
N ASP A 97 1.68 -8.38 13.42
CA ASP A 97 1.88 -9.80 13.12
C ASP A 97 3.23 -10.04 12.43
N SER A 98 3.60 -9.16 11.49
CA SER A 98 4.91 -9.21 10.81
C SER A 98 6.09 -8.94 11.75
N LEU A 99 5.91 -8.17 12.82
CA LEU A 99 6.95 -7.97 13.83
C LEU A 99 7.05 -9.18 14.78
N GLN A 100 5.92 -9.83 15.05
CA GLN A 100 5.85 -11.00 15.93
C GLN A 100 6.33 -12.30 15.27
N SER A 101 6.34 -12.38 13.93
CA SER A 101 6.89 -13.53 13.20
C SER A 101 8.38 -13.74 13.48
N LEU A 102 9.09 -12.68 13.88
CA LEU A 102 10.56 -12.65 14.03
C LEU A 102 11.33 -12.94 12.74
N ASP A 103 10.63 -12.99 11.61
CA ASP A 103 11.23 -13.13 10.29
C ASP A 103 11.60 -11.75 9.76
N ALA A 104 12.91 -11.51 9.63
CA ALA A 104 13.40 -10.34 8.93
C ALA A 104 13.19 -10.52 7.41
N PRO A 105 12.50 -9.60 6.72
CA PRO A 105 12.37 -9.63 5.26
C PRO A 105 13.75 -9.64 4.61
N ASP A 106 13.92 -10.45 3.58
CA ASP A 106 15.16 -10.43 2.80
C ASP A 106 15.21 -9.15 1.95
N PHE A 107 16.38 -8.56 1.88
CA PHE A 107 16.66 -7.39 1.05
C PHE A 107 18.10 -7.45 0.58
N SER A 108 18.38 -6.80 -0.55
CA SER A 108 19.74 -6.67 -1.08
C SER A 108 20.13 -5.21 -1.14
N LEU A 109 21.29 -4.87 -0.58
CA LEU A 109 21.86 -3.52 -0.62
C LEU A 109 23.30 -3.56 -1.14
N PRO A 110 23.74 -2.51 -1.87
CA PRO A 110 25.13 -2.40 -2.26
C PRO A 110 26.02 -2.06 -1.05
N ASP A 111 27.24 -2.58 -1.03
CA ASP A 111 28.31 -2.07 -0.17
C ASP A 111 28.97 -0.81 -0.75
N LEU A 112 30.07 -0.37 -0.13
CA LEU A 112 30.82 0.82 -0.56
C LEU A 112 31.45 0.70 -1.95
N ASP A 113 31.70 -0.53 -2.42
CA ASP A 113 32.25 -0.83 -3.74
C ASP A 113 31.14 -1.11 -4.77
N GLY A 114 29.87 -1.02 -4.36
CA GLY A 114 28.70 -1.27 -5.20
C GLY A 114 28.35 -2.74 -5.35
N ALA A 115 29.02 -3.65 -4.65
CA ALA A 115 28.68 -5.07 -4.69
C ALA A 115 27.41 -5.33 -3.86
N MET A 116 26.46 -6.07 -4.43
CA MET A 116 25.20 -6.38 -3.77
C MET A 116 25.38 -7.49 -2.73
N HIS A 117 24.88 -7.24 -1.52
CA HIS A 117 24.81 -8.23 -0.43
C HIS A 117 23.35 -8.40 -0.01
N SER A 118 22.93 -9.63 0.22
CA SER A 118 21.57 -9.95 0.67
C SER A 118 21.55 -10.35 2.14
N LEU A 119 20.51 -9.97 2.88
CA LEU A 119 20.37 -10.33 4.29
C LEU A 119 20.44 -11.86 4.50
N SER A 120 19.85 -12.63 3.57
CA SER A 120 19.84 -14.08 3.59
C SER A 120 21.22 -14.74 3.51
N GLU A 121 22.25 -14.06 2.97
CA GLU A 121 23.64 -14.57 2.93
C GLU A 121 24.26 -14.69 4.33
N HIS A 122 23.66 -14.03 5.33
CA HIS A 122 24.07 -14.09 6.71
C HIS A 122 23.26 -15.08 7.57
N ARG A 123 22.38 -15.90 6.98
CA ARG A 123 21.63 -16.93 7.72
C ARG A 123 22.57 -17.83 8.53
N GLY A 124 22.16 -18.14 9.76
CA GLY A 124 22.96 -18.93 10.70
C GLY A 124 24.05 -18.15 11.46
N LYS A 125 24.20 -16.84 11.20
CA LYS A 125 25.12 -15.95 11.92
C LYS A 125 24.35 -14.99 12.82
N LYS A 126 25.00 -14.53 13.90
CA LYS A 126 24.51 -13.38 14.68
C LYS A 126 24.86 -12.11 13.92
N VAL A 127 23.86 -11.34 13.51
CA VAL A 127 24.00 -10.11 12.72
C VAL A 127 23.42 -8.94 13.49
N LEU A 128 24.10 -7.80 13.46
CA LEU A 128 23.56 -6.51 13.90
C LEU A 128 23.26 -5.67 12.66
N LEU A 129 21.99 -5.33 12.45
CA LEU A 129 21.61 -4.36 11.42
C LEU A 129 21.53 -2.98 12.07
N ALA A 130 22.38 -2.06 11.63
CA ALA A 130 22.42 -0.69 12.14
C ALA A 130 22.02 0.28 11.03
N THR A 131 20.92 1.01 11.25
CA THR A 131 20.53 2.15 10.41
C THR A 131 21.14 3.41 11.00
N TRP A 132 21.98 4.09 10.24
CA TRP A 132 22.66 5.31 10.66
C TRP A 132 22.58 6.37 9.56
N ALA A 133 22.66 7.63 9.96
CA ALA A 133 22.86 8.76 9.08
C ALA A 133 23.70 9.81 9.81
N SER A 134 24.53 10.53 9.05
CA SER A 134 25.61 11.39 9.54
C SER A 134 25.17 12.80 9.98
N TRP A 135 23.86 13.04 10.11
CA TRP A 135 23.36 14.37 10.46
C TRP A 135 23.95 14.89 11.77
#